data_AF-A0A379U3H0-F1
#
_entry.id   AF-A0A379U3H0-F1
#
_cell.length_a   1.000
_cell.length_b   1.000
_cell.length_c   1.000
_cell.angle_alpha   90.00
_cell.angle_beta   90.00
_cell.angle_gamma   90.00
#
_symmetry.space_group_name_H-M   'P 1'
#
loop_
_entity.id
_entity.type
_entity.pdbx_description
1 polymer ?
#
loop_
_entity_poly.entity_id
_entity_poly.type
_entity_poly.pdbx_seq_one_letter_code
_entity_poly.pdbx_strand_id
1 'polypeptide(L)' 'MPPVYSLANPVHGSEQQLINAGQALLDQGADVIMLDCLGFHQRHRDILQQALDVPVLLSNVLIARLASELLV' A
#
# COMPACT_ATOMS: atom_id res chain seq x y z
N MET A 1 2.26 -15.75 9.08
CA MET A 1 2.01 -16.09 7.66
C MET A 1 3.10 -15.49 6.80
N PRO A 2 3.44 -16.08 5.65
CA PRO A 2 4.31 -15.43 4.67
C PRO A 2 3.61 -14.19 4.09
N PRO A 3 4.37 -13.18 3.61
CA PRO A 3 3.81 -12.05 2.89
C PRO A 3 3.12 -12.51 1.60
N VAL A 4 2.00 -11.86 1.28
CA VAL A 4 1.21 -12.07 0.06
C VAL A 4 1.38 -10.86 -0.85
N TYR A 5 1.31 -11.09 -2.16
CA TYR A 5 1.66 -10.07 -3.16
C TYR A 5 0.60 -9.97 -4.25
N SER A 6 0.41 -8.76 -4.75
CA SER A 6 -0.48 -8.44 -5.86
C SER A 6 0.10 -7.26 -6.64
N LEU A 7 -0.20 -7.19 -7.94
CA LEU A 7 0.36 -6.18 -8.82
C LEU A 7 -0.66 -5.06 -9.09
N ALA A 8 -0.18 -3.81 -9.01
CA ALA A 8 -0.90 -2.63 -9.48
C ALA A 8 0.09 -1.67 -10.14
N ASN A 9 -0.33 -1.00 -11.21
CA ASN A 9 0.50 -0.02 -11.91
C ASN A 9 0.24 1.39 -11.34
N PRO A 10 1.20 2.04 -10.67
CA PRO A 10 0.98 3.34 -10.03
C PRO A 10 0.91 4.53 -11.01
N VAL A 11 1.25 4.33 -12.28
CA VAL A 11 1.33 5.43 -13.27
C VAL A 11 0.21 5.33 -14.30
N HIS A 12 -0.07 4.13 -14.79
CA HIS A 12 -1.02 3.89 -15.86
C HIS A 12 -2.21 3.01 -15.43
N GLY A 13 -2.23 2.53 -14.19
CA GLY A 13 -3.32 1.72 -13.66
C GLY A 13 -4.54 2.58 -13.29
N SER A 14 -5.73 2.00 -13.40
CA SER A 14 -6.95 2.62 -12.90
C SER A 14 -7.10 2.42 -11.39
N GLU A 15 -7.92 3.27 -10.76
CA GLU A 15 -8.26 3.12 -9.33
C GLU A 15 -8.91 1.77 -9.05
N GLN A 16 -9.77 1.28 -9.93
CA GLN A 16 -10.39 -0.03 -9.78
C GLN A 16 -9.37 -1.17 -9.83
N GLN A 17 -8.35 -1.08 -10.70
CA GLN A 17 -7.27 -2.07 -10.72
C GLN A 17 -6.48 -2.08 -9.41
N LEU A 18 -6.25 -0.90 -8.82
CA LEU A 18 -5.61 -0.77 -7.51
C LEU A 18 -6.48 -1.39 -6.40
N ILE A 19 -7.77 -1.10 -6.39
CA ILE A 19 -8.72 -1.66 -5.41
C ILE A 19 -8.79 -3.18 -5.52
N ASN A 20 -8.94 -3.72 -6.74
CA ASN A 20 -8.98 -5.16 -6.97
C ASN A 20 -7.69 -5.84 -6.51
N ALA A 21 -6.53 -5.21 -6.73
CA ALA A 21 -5.25 -5.72 -6.26
C ALA A 21 -5.20 -5.80 -4.73
N GLY A 22 -5.73 -4.80 -4.03
CA GLY A 22 -5.83 -4.79 -2.56
C GLY A 22 -6.84 -5.80 -2.01
N GLN A 23 -8.00 -5.97 -2.68
CA GLN A 23 -8.98 -7.01 -2.34
C GLN A 23 -8.38 -8.42 -2.44
N ALA A 24 -7.61 -8.68 -3.51
CA ALA A 24 -6.93 -9.96 -3.66
C ALA A 24 -5.93 -10.26 -2.52
N LEU A 25 -5.36 -9.24 -1.87
CA LEU A 25 -4.51 -9.42 -0.69
C LEU A 25 -5.33 -9.76 0.56
N LEU A 26 -6.48 -9.10 0.75
CA LEU A 26 -7.40 -9.37 1.84
C LEU A 26 -7.98 -10.78 1.77
N ASP A 27 -8.37 -11.23 0.57
CA ASP A 27 -8.86 -12.60 0.34
C ASP A 27 -7.79 -13.66 0.69
N GLN A 28 -6.52 -13.28 0.66
CA GLN A 28 -5.39 -14.12 1.10
C GLN A 28 -5.04 -13.94 2.59
N GLY A 29 -5.83 -13.17 3.34
CA GLY A 29 -5.68 -12.96 4.78
C GLY A 29 -4.70 -11.87 5.17
N ALA A 30 -4.49 -10.84 4.32
CA ALA A 30 -3.68 -9.69 4.69
C ALA A 30 -4.42 -8.73 5.63
N ASP A 31 -3.87 -8.48 6.82
CA ASP A 31 -4.44 -7.52 7.79
C ASP A 31 -3.94 -6.08 7.58
N VAL A 32 -2.93 -5.89 6.72
CA VAL A 32 -2.30 -4.61 6.40
C VAL A 32 -1.78 -4.63 4.96
N ILE A 33 -1.87 -3.50 4.27
CA ILE A 33 -1.37 -3.35 2.90
C ILE A 33 -0.19 -2.39 2.89
N MET A 34 0.89 -2.76 2.20
CA MET A 34 2.04 -1.89 1.96
C MET A 34 2.17 -1.60 0.47
N LEU A 35 2.25 -0.32 0.11
CA LEU A 35 2.54 0.13 -1.24
C LEU A 35 4.06 0.26 -1.42
N ASP A 36 4.67 -0.76 -2.02
CA ASP A 36 6.12 -0.97 -2.01
C ASP A 36 6.92 -0.18 -3.08
N CYS A 37 6.25 0.36 -4.10
CA CYS A 37 6.90 1.14 -5.15
C CYS A 37 6.93 2.65 -4.83
N LEU A 38 8.06 3.31 -5.14
CA LEU A 38 8.21 4.78 -5.03
C LEU A 38 7.21 5.57 -5.89
N GLY A 39 6.59 4.93 -6.90
CA GLY A 39 5.51 5.52 -7.69
C GLY A 39 4.16 5.61 -6.96
N PHE A 40 3.99 4.88 -5.84
CA PHE A 40 2.78 5.01 -5.02
C PHE A 40 2.88 6.22 -4.10
N HIS A 41 1.77 6.95 -3.95
CA HIS A 41 1.71 8.26 -3.30
C HIS A 41 0.45 8.33 -2.42
N GLN A 42 0.25 9.42 -1.68
CA GLN A 42 -0.89 9.59 -0.77
C GLN A 42 -2.24 9.30 -1.44
N ARG A 43 -2.46 9.75 -2.68
CA ARG A 43 -3.70 9.45 -3.42
C ARG A 43 -4.00 7.96 -3.48
N HIS A 44 -3.02 7.12 -3.80
CA HIS A 44 -3.20 5.66 -3.91
C HIS A 44 -3.54 5.05 -2.55
N ARG A 45 -2.90 5.54 -1.49
CA ARG A 45 -3.21 5.15 -0.12
C ARG A 45 -4.64 5.52 0.25
N ASP A 46 -5.07 6.75 -0.02
CA ASP A 46 -6.39 7.24 0.36
C ASP A 46 -7.51 6.48 -0.37
N ILE A 47 -7.31 6.15 -1.66
CA ILE A 47 -8.23 5.30 -2.43
C ILE A 47 -8.40 3.94 -1.75
N LEU A 48 -7.29 3.29 -1.39
CA LEU A 48 -7.34 1.98 -0.74
C LEU A 48 -7.91 2.06 0.67
N GLN A 49 -7.57 3.08 1.47
CA GLN A 49 -8.13 3.25 2.82
C GLN A 49 -9.64 3.52 2.82
N GLN A 50 -10.15 4.17 1.77
CA GLN A 50 -11.59 4.38 1.61
C GLN A 50 -12.31 3.11 1.13
N ALA A 51 -11.65 2.30 0.30
CA ALA A 51 -12.25 1.10 -0.28
C ALA A 51 -12.11 -0.15 0.59
N LEU A 52 -11.10 -0.21 1.46
CA LEU A 52 -10.70 -1.40 2.21
C LEU A 52 -10.65 -1.12 3.71
N ASP A 53 -11.10 -2.08 4.51
CA ASP A 53 -11.14 -1.96 5.98
C ASP A 53 -9.82 -2.40 6.65
N VAL A 54 -8.68 -2.01 6.08
CA VAL A 54 -7.34 -2.30 6.63
C VAL A 54 -6.38 -1.12 6.51
N PRO A 55 -5.36 -1.01 7.39
CA PRO A 55 -4.35 0.02 7.28
C PRO A 55 -3.54 -0.10 5.98
N VAL A 56 -3.26 1.04 5.35
CA VAL A 56 -2.44 1.13 4.14
C VAL A 56 -1.21 1.99 4.41
N LEU A 57 -0.03 1.41 4.19
CA LEU A 57 1.28 2.02 4.42
C LEU A 57 1.96 2.37 3.08
N LEU A 58 2.73 3.45 3.08
CA LEU A 58 3.61 3.82 1.97
C LEU A 58 5.07 3.55 2.39
N SER A 59 5.85 2.88 1.55
CA SER A 59 7.25 2.60 1.87
C SER A 59 8.08 3.88 2.11
N ASN A 60 7.80 4.96 1.38
CA ASN A 60 8.51 6.24 1.57
C ASN A 60 8.26 6.88 2.95
N VAL A 61 7.07 6.70 3.53
CA VAL A 61 6.74 7.20 4.87
C VAL A 61 7.47 6.38 5.93
N LEU A 62 7.58 5.06 5.76
CA LEU A 62 8.33 4.21 6.68
C LEU A 62 9.82 4.56 6.68
N ILE A 63 10.42 4.76 5.51
CA ILE A 63 11.83 5.18 5.40
C ILE A 63 12.03 6.56 6.02
N ALA A 64 11.16 7.53 5.75
CA ALA A 64 11.24 8.85 6.37
C ALA A 64 11.15 8.79 7.89
N ARG A 65 10.27 7.94 8.43
CA ARG A 65 10.14 7.73 9.88
C ARG A 65 11.40 7.12 10.47
N LEU A 66 11.95 6.07 9.85
CA LEU A 66 13.20 5.44 10.29
C LEU A 66 14.37 6.43 10.25
N ALA A 67 14.49 7.23 9.18
CA ALA A 67 15.52 8.26 9.08
C ALA A 67 15.38 9.33 10.19
N SER A 68 14.16 9.72 10.54
CA SER A 68 13.90 10.66 11.64
C SER A 68 14.32 10.13 13.01
N GLU A 69 14.27 8.81 13.24
CA GLU A 69 14.70 8.18 14.49
C GLU A 69 16.25 8.12 14.61
N LEU A 70 16.99 8.35 13.52
CA LEU A 70 18.46 8.38 13.49
C LEU A 70 19.03 9.80 13.65
N LEU A 71 18.20 10.82 13.55
CA LEU A 71 18.58 12.24 13.69
C LEU A 71 18.42 12.75 15.14
N VAL A 72 18.30 11.83 16.09
CA VAL A 72 18.14 12.08 17.52
C VAL A 72 19.50 12.07 18.22
#